data_AF-A0A7S1AAM5-F1
#
_entry.id   AF-A0A7S1AAM5-F1
#
_cell.length_a   1.000
_cell.length_b   1.000
_cell.length_c   1.000
_cell.angle_alpha   90.00
_cell.angle_beta   90.00
_cell.angle_gamma   90.00
#
_symmetry.space_group_name_H-M   'P 1'
#
loop_
_entity.id
_entity.type
_entity.pdbx_description
1 polymer ?
#
loop_
_entity_poly.entity_id
_entity_poly.type
_entity_poly.pdbx_seq_one_letter_code
_entity_poly.pdbx_strand_id
1 'polypeptide(L)'
;TQVLTAMGVEPAMLSKLTAKDIEELQPSYWTLLVSDVLQRMFGSCCASKPSLSLPPLHIDTGHIATVLMQAQAHMIFKAGFFNGDPHPGNLMVLDDGRLGLIDWGQVKRLGVIERCRLARLVLAVAASDERSTATFMRDLGMRTTSGW
;
A
#
# COMPACT_ATOMS: atom_id res chain seq x y z
N THR A 1 -14.42 -7.09 -2.46
CA THR A 1 -14.95 -8.20 -3.29
C THR A 1 -14.77 -7.97 -4.79
N GLN A 2 -15.22 -6.86 -5.39
CA GLN A 2 -15.11 -6.64 -6.86
C GLN A 2 -13.68 -6.59 -7.41
N VAL A 3 -12.71 -6.01 -6.67
CA VAL A 3 -11.31 -5.87 -7.12
C VAL A 3 -10.60 -7.24 -7.19
N LEU A 4 -10.77 -8.10 -6.18
CA LEU A 4 -10.18 -9.44 -6.17
C LEU A 4 -10.78 -10.35 -7.25
N THR A 5 -12.10 -10.28 -7.47
CA THR A 5 -12.78 -11.02 -8.54
C THR A 5 -12.36 -10.53 -9.92
N ALA A 6 -12.22 -9.21 -10.13
CA ALA A 6 -11.71 -8.64 -11.37
C ALA A 6 -10.23 -8.98 -11.64
N MET A 7 -9.49 -9.34 -10.58
CA MET A 7 -8.09 -9.74 -10.64
C MET A 7 -7.88 -11.27 -10.71
N GLY A 8 -8.96 -12.07 -10.71
CA GLY A 8 -8.88 -13.53 -10.78
C GLY A 8 -8.30 -14.19 -9.52
N VAL A 9 -8.34 -13.50 -8.38
CA VAL A 9 -7.74 -13.96 -7.12
C VAL A 9 -8.83 -14.60 -6.27
N GLU A 10 -8.85 -15.92 -6.28
CA GLU A 10 -9.77 -16.70 -5.45
C GLU A 10 -9.40 -16.58 -3.95
N PRO A 11 -10.37 -16.45 -3.03
CA PRO A 11 -10.12 -16.41 -1.58
C PRO A 11 -9.31 -17.60 -1.06
N ALA A 12 -9.40 -18.77 -1.71
CA ALA A 12 -8.63 -19.96 -1.38
C ALA A 12 -7.12 -19.81 -1.66
N MET A 13 -6.70 -18.82 -2.45
CA MET A 13 -5.30 -18.53 -2.77
C MET A 13 -4.60 -17.81 -1.60
N LEU A 14 -5.35 -17.12 -0.73
CA LEU A 14 -4.84 -16.33 0.40
C LEU A 14 -4.00 -17.13 1.39
N SER A 15 -4.40 -18.37 1.66
CA SER A 15 -3.73 -19.27 2.60
C SER A 15 -2.46 -19.91 2.02
N LYS A 16 -2.24 -19.81 0.70
CA LYS A 16 -1.18 -20.52 -0.03
C LYS A 16 -0.09 -19.63 -0.61
N LEU A 17 -0.23 -18.30 -0.55
CA LEU A 17 0.74 -17.36 -1.10
C LEU A 17 2.15 -17.60 -0.56
N THR A 18 3.07 -17.88 -1.46
CA THR A 18 4.49 -18.04 -1.23
C THR A 18 5.24 -16.75 -1.55
N ALA A 19 6.51 -16.70 -1.16
CA ALA A 19 7.41 -15.60 -1.53
C ALA A 19 7.51 -15.42 -3.05
N LYS A 20 7.53 -16.54 -3.78
CA LYS A 20 7.61 -16.57 -5.23
C LYS A 20 6.36 -15.95 -5.87
N ASP A 21 5.18 -16.29 -5.36
CA ASP A 21 3.92 -15.73 -5.85
C ASP A 21 3.88 -14.20 -5.67
N ILE A 22 4.43 -13.69 -4.56
CA ILE A 22 4.46 -12.25 -4.26
C ILE A 22 5.42 -11.49 -5.19
N GLU A 23 6.56 -12.10 -5.50
CA GLU A 23 7.57 -11.51 -6.39
C GLU A 23 7.15 -11.57 -7.87
N GLU A 24 6.37 -12.56 -8.26
CA GLU A 24 5.85 -12.74 -9.63
C GLU A 24 4.66 -11.80 -9.93
N LEU A 25 3.96 -11.32 -8.90
CA LEU A 25 2.89 -10.34 -9.08
C LEU A 25 3.44 -9.00 -9.61
N GLN A 26 2.80 -8.48 -10.66
CA GLN A 26 3.16 -7.20 -11.25
C GLN A 26 2.96 -6.06 -10.23
N PRO A 27 3.82 -5.02 -10.19
CA PRO A 27 3.66 -3.90 -9.25
C PRO A 27 2.30 -3.18 -9.32
N SER A 28 1.67 -3.17 -10.50
CA SER A 28 0.32 -2.64 -10.70
C SER A 28 -0.75 -3.39 -9.91
N TYR A 29 -0.57 -4.70 -9.70
CA TYR A 29 -1.46 -5.53 -8.89
C TYR A 29 -1.50 -5.04 -7.44
N TRP A 30 -0.32 -4.87 -6.84
CA TRP A 30 -0.20 -4.40 -5.46
C TRP A 30 -0.76 -2.99 -5.29
N THR A 31 -0.62 -2.17 -6.31
CA THR A 31 -1.16 -0.80 -6.30
C THR A 31 -2.68 -0.79 -6.19
N LEU A 32 -3.37 -1.53 -7.07
CA LEU A 32 -4.83 -1.57 -7.08
C LEU A 32 -5.37 -2.11 -5.76
N LEU A 33 -4.73 -3.15 -5.25
CA LEU A 33 -5.10 -3.79 -4.01
C LEU A 33 -4.91 -2.86 -2.80
N VAL A 34 -3.73 -2.26 -2.65
CA VAL A 34 -3.45 -1.38 -1.50
C VAL A 34 -4.28 -0.10 -1.58
N SER A 35 -4.49 0.45 -2.78
CA SER A 35 -5.34 1.62 -2.98
C SER A 35 -6.79 1.34 -2.57
N ASP A 36 -7.38 0.23 -3.02
CA ASP A 36 -8.74 -0.20 -2.63
C ASP A 36 -8.85 -0.44 -1.12
N VAL A 37 -7.88 -1.12 -0.52
CA VAL A 37 -7.85 -1.36 0.93
C VAL A 37 -7.81 -0.05 1.71
N LEU A 38 -6.93 0.89 1.33
CA LEU A 38 -6.79 2.16 2.03
C LEU A 38 -8.01 3.07 1.84
N GLN A 39 -8.59 3.11 0.64
CA GLN A 39 -9.84 3.84 0.39
C GLN A 39 -10.99 3.31 1.25
N ARG A 40 -11.07 1.99 1.47
CA ARG A 40 -12.07 1.39 2.35
C ARG A 40 -11.78 1.63 3.83
N MET A 41 -10.52 1.55 4.26
CA MET A 41 -10.12 1.70 5.65
C MET A 41 -10.23 3.14 6.16
N PHE A 42 -9.82 4.11 5.34
CA PHE A 42 -9.73 5.51 5.74
C PHE A 42 -10.81 6.39 5.08
N GLY A 43 -11.67 5.84 4.23
CA GLY A 43 -12.57 6.64 3.40
C GLY A 43 -11.78 7.49 2.38
N SER A 44 -12.49 8.33 1.62
CA SER A 44 -11.87 9.29 0.68
C SER A 44 -11.17 10.43 1.43
N CYS A 45 -10.12 10.11 2.21
CA CYS A 45 -9.32 11.07 2.98
C CYS A 45 -8.41 11.97 2.13
N CYS A 46 -8.52 11.89 0.79
CA CYS A 46 -7.87 12.83 -0.12
C CYS A 46 -8.63 14.17 -0.18
N ALA A 47 -8.99 14.74 0.97
CA ALA A 47 -9.49 16.12 1.08
C ALA A 47 -8.43 16.96 1.81
N SER A 48 -7.73 17.76 1.02
CA SER A 48 -6.67 18.71 1.33
C SER A 48 -6.89 19.57 2.59
N LYS A 49 -5.82 19.86 3.33
CA LYS A 49 -5.68 21.15 4.05
C LYS A 49 -5.00 22.16 3.12
N PRO A 50 -5.58 23.35 2.86
CA PRO A 50 -4.92 24.38 2.07
C PRO A 50 -4.09 25.27 3.00
N SER A 51 -2.78 25.38 2.78
CA SER A 51 -2.03 26.57 3.18
C SER A 51 -0.65 26.61 2.50
N LEU A 52 -0.60 27.11 1.26
CA LEU A 52 0.45 28.02 0.80
C LEU A 52 0.04 28.56 -0.59
N SER A 53 -0.05 29.88 -0.73
CA SER A 53 -0.39 30.54 -1.99
C SER A 53 0.80 30.53 -2.94
N LEU A 54 0.82 29.57 -3.85
CA LEU A 54 1.64 29.58 -5.06
C LEU A 54 0.71 29.77 -6.28
N PRO A 55 1.20 30.32 -7.41
CA PRO A 55 0.42 30.41 -8.64
C PRO A 55 -0.16 29.03 -9.00
N PRO A 56 -1.32 28.96 -9.70
CA PRO A 56 -2.02 27.70 -9.93
C PRO A 56 -1.23 26.79 -10.87
N LEU A 57 -0.26 26.07 -10.32
CA LEU A 57 0.23 24.85 -10.91
C LEU A 57 -0.92 23.84 -10.76
N HIS A 58 -1.48 23.37 -11.86
CA HIS A 58 -2.58 22.41 -11.85
C HIS A 58 -2.03 21.04 -11.45
N ILE A 59 -1.74 20.87 -10.15
CA ILE A 59 -1.19 19.65 -9.58
C ILE A 59 -2.35 18.69 -9.35
N ASP A 60 -2.38 17.60 -10.13
CA ASP A 60 -3.31 16.49 -9.88
C ASP A 60 -2.84 15.69 -8.66
N THR A 61 -3.41 16.02 -7.50
CA THR A 61 -3.13 15.36 -6.23
C THR A 61 -3.55 13.89 -6.22
N GLY A 62 -4.57 13.51 -7.01
CA GLY A 62 -5.01 12.13 -7.17
C GLY A 62 -3.99 11.31 -7.94
N HIS A 63 -3.42 11.88 -9.01
CA HIS A 63 -2.32 11.27 -9.74
C HIS A 63 -1.09 11.06 -8.85
N ILE A 64 -0.69 12.08 -8.08
CA ILE A 64 0.45 11.98 -7.15
C ILE A 64 0.24 10.89 -6.11
N ALA A 65 -0.94 10.83 -5.49
CA ALA A 65 -1.26 9.80 -4.51
C ALA A 65 -1.17 8.39 -5.13
N THR A 66 -1.63 8.24 -6.37
CA THR A 66 -1.56 6.97 -7.12
C THR A 66 -0.11 6.57 -7.38
N VAL A 67 0.70 7.47 -7.93
CA VAL A 67 2.13 7.21 -8.22
C VAL A 67 2.91 6.92 -6.94
N LEU A 68 2.64 7.64 -5.85
CA LEU A 68 3.27 7.38 -4.57
C LEU A 68 2.90 6.00 -4.03
N MET A 69 1.63 5.60 -4.14
CA MET A 69 1.18 4.28 -3.72
C MET A 69 1.82 3.17 -4.55
N GLN A 70 1.98 3.39 -5.87
CA GLN A 70 2.71 2.46 -6.76
C GLN A 70 4.16 2.27 -6.32
N ALA A 71 4.85 3.38 -6.03
CA ALA A 71 6.23 3.34 -5.55
C ALA A 71 6.32 2.59 -4.22
N GLN A 72 5.44 2.89 -3.25
CA GLN A 72 5.41 2.22 -1.95
C GLN A 72 5.11 0.71 -2.07
N ALA A 73 4.12 0.33 -2.87
CA ALA A 73 3.79 -1.07 -3.13
C ALA A 73 4.97 -1.83 -3.77
N HIS A 74 5.64 -1.24 -4.77
CA HIS A 74 6.82 -1.82 -5.39
C HIS A 74 7.96 -2.01 -4.39
N MET A 75 8.23 -0.95 -3.62
CA MET A 75 9.23 -0.92 -2.56
C MET A 75 8.98 -2.07 -1.57
N ILE A 76 7.77 -2.16 -1.01
CA ILE A 76 7.40 -3.18 -0.02
C ILE A 76 7.47 -4.60 -0.58
N PHE A 77 6.71 -4.90 -1.64
CA PHE A 77 6.45 -6.29 -2.05
C PHE A 77 7.51 -6.84 -2.98
N LYS A 78 8.21 -5.98 -3.74
CA LYS A 78 9.26 -6.40 -4.68
C LYS A 78 10.65 -6.10 -4.14
N ALA A 79 10.93 -4.85 -3.76
CA ALA A 79 12.28 -4.45 -3.38
C ALA A 79 12.66 -4.83 -1.93
N GLY A 80 11.68 -5.05 -1.04
CA GLY A 80 11.90 -5.39 0.37
C GLY A 80 12.43 -4.27 1.25
N PHE A 81 12.21 -3.02 0.84
CA PHE A 81 12.40 -1.85 1.68
C PHE A 81 11.33 -0.83 1.36
N PHE A 82 11.04 0.12 2.24
CA PHE A 82 10.07 1.17 1.96
C PHE A 82 10.40 2.45 2.72
N ASN A 83 9.91 3.59 2.22
CA ASN A 83 10.01 4.85 2.95
C ASN A 83 8.86 4.91 3.97
N GLY A 84 9.19 4.90 5.25
CA GLY A 84 8.23 4.94 6.35
C GLY A 84 7.61 6.31 6.61
N ASP A 85 8.11 7.37 5.97
CA ASP A 85 7.58 8.73 6.10
C ASP A 85 7.50 9.48 4.75
N PRO A 86 6.62 9.04 3.82
CA PRO A 86 6.45 9.68 2.52
C PRO A 86 5.51 10.91 2.62
N HIS A 87 5.81 11.85 3.52
CA HIS A 87 5.02 13.06 3.68
C HIS A 87 5.23 14.04 2.51
N PRO A 88 4.30 14.98 2.24
CA PRO A 88 4.39 15.88 1.08
C PRO A 88 5.71 16.67 0.98
N GLY A 89 6.32 17.06 2.11
CA GLY A 89 7.62 17.73 2.13
C GLY A 89 8.81 16.89 1.62
N ASN A 90 8.65 15.57 1.48
CA ASN A 90 9.67 14.63 0.98
C ASN A 90 9.41 14.23 -0.48
N LEU A 91 8.43 14.87 -1.12
CA LEU A 91 8.03 14.62 -2.50
C LEU A 91 8.35 15.83 -3.37
N MET A 92 8.93 15.58 -4.53
CA MET A 92 9.19 16.59 -5.54
C MET A 92 8.52 16.17 -6.84
N VAL A 93 7.57 16.97 -7.34
CA VAL A 93 6.97 16.75 -8.65
C VAL A 93 7.91 17.35 -9.70
N LEU A 94 8.34 16.53 -10.66
CA LEU A 94 9.19 16.96 -11.76
C LEU A 94 8.34 17.53 -12.90
N ASP A 95 8.96 18.37 -13.74
CA ASP A 95 8.30 19.01 -14.89
C ASP A 95 7.73 18.00 -15.91
N ASP A 96 8.27 16.78 -15.93
CA ASP A 96 7.81 15.66 -16.76
C ASP A 96 6.71 14.80 -16.10
N GLY A 97 6.18 15.23 -14.96
CA GLY A 97 5.13 14.55 -14.21
C GLY A 97 5.60 13.39 -13.33
N ARG A 98 6.91 13.09 -13.28
CA ARG A 98 7.44 12.08 -12.35
C ARG A 98 7.46 12.60 -10.91
N LEU A 99 7.48 11.66 -9.97
CA LEU A 99 7.58 11.93 -8.54
C LEU A 99 8.98 11.55 -8.03
N GLY A 100 9.73 12.52 -7.52
CA GLY A 100 11.01 12.34 -6.84
C GLY A 100 10.82 12.18 -5.33
N LEU A 101 11.41 11.12 -4.75
CA LEU A 101 11.55 10.94 -3.30
C LEU A 101 12.90 11.54 -2.87
N ILE A 102 12.87 12.62 -2.09
CA ILE A 102 14.08 13.39 -1.76
C ILE A 102 14.65 13.08 -0.38
N ASP A 103 13.86 12.49 0.52
CA ASP A 103 14.30 12.06 1.85
C ASP A 103 14.20 10.54 2.00
N TRP A 104 15.30 9.94 2.45
CA TRP A 104 15.46 8.51 2.70
C TRP A 104 15.84 8.21 4.17
N GLY A 105 15.68 9.18 5.07
CA GLY A 105 16.02 9.06 6.49
C GLY A 105 15.16 8.06 7.28
N GLN A 106 13.93 7.77 6.81
CA GLN A 106 13.01 6.81 7.43
C GLN A 106 12.79 5.54 6.61
N VAL A 107 13.83 5.03 5.95
CA VAL A 107 13.74 3.75 5.23
C VAL A 107 13.71 2.56 6.20
N LYS A 108 12.80 1.63 5.96
CA LYS A 108 12.72 0.34 6.67
C LYS A 108 12.90 -0.81 5.69
N ARG A 109 13.38 -1.95 6.18
CA ARG A 109 13.54 -3.19 5.39
C ARG A 109 12.53 -4.23 5.87
N LEU A 110 12.02 -5.02 4.94
CA LEU A 110 11.17 -6.17 5.22
C LEU A 110 11.80 -7.41 4.58
N GLY A 111 12.10 -8.39 5.42
CA GLY A 111 12.49 -9.71 4.99
C GLY A 111 11.34 -10.42 4.28
N VAL A 112 11.68 -11.47 3.54
CA VAL A 112 10.73 -12.22 2.71
C VAL A 112 9.50 -12.69 3.51
N ILE A 113 9.71 -13.21 4.72
CA ILE A 113 8.62 -13.69 5.58
C ILE A 113 7.66 -12.56 5.97
N GLU A 114 8.18 -11.37 6.29
CA GLU A 114 7.38 -10.22 6.72
C GLU A 114 6.57 -9.67 5.54
N ARG A 115 7.17 -9.61 4.35
CA ARG A 115 6.46 -9.28 3.10
C ARG A 115 5.32 -10.25 2.83
N CYS A 116 5.54 -11.55 3.04
CA CYS A 116 4.49 -12.56 2.89
C CYS A 116 3.34 -12.37 3.88
N ARG A 117 3.65 -12.09 5.14
CA ARG A 117 2.62 -11.84 6.16
C ARG A 117 1.83 -10.57 5.85
N LEU A 118 2.52 -9.51 5.45
CA LEU A 118 1.88 -8.25 5.07
C LEU A 118 0.99 -8.41 3.83
N ALA A 119 1.46 -9.14 2.81
CA ALA A 119 0.69 -9.44 1.60
C ALA A 119 -0.62 -10.17 1.93
N ARG A 120 -0.56 -11.19 2.79
CA ARG A 120 -1.74 -11.94 3.24
C ARG A 120 -2.72 -11.05 4.01
N LEU A 121 -2.21 -10.18 4.88
CA LEU A 121 -3.05 -9.21 5.58
C LEU A 121 -3.79 -8.29 4.60
N VAL A 122 -3.07 -7.66 3.67
CA VAL A 122 -3.66 -6.72 2.69
C VAL A 122 -4.75 -7.42 1.89
N LEU A 123 -4.50 -8.65 1.44
CA LEU A 123 -5.49 -9.40 0.68
C LEU A 123 -6.71 -9.83 1.51
N ALA A 124 -6.52 -10.24 2.77
CA ALA A 124 -7.62 -10.57 3.67
C ALA A 124 -8.53 -9.35 3.90
N VAL A 125 -7.94 -8.16 4.05
CA VAL A 125 -8.70 -6.90 4.17
C VAL A 125 -9.46 -6.60 2.87
N ALA A 126 -8.83 -6.77 1.70
CA ALA A 126 -9.48 -6.56 0.41
C ALA A 126 -10.66 -7.53 0.15
N ALA A 127 -10.55 -8.74 0.71
CA ALA A 127 -11.59 -9.77 0.69
C ALA A 127 -12.69 -9.53 1.74
N SER A 128 -12.52 -8.56 2.63
CA SER A 128 -13.39 -8.35 3.80
C SER A 128 -13.49 -9.61 4.67
N ASP A 129 -12.42 -10.41 4.73
CA ASP A 129 -12.31 -11.59 5.60
C ASP A 129 -11.76 -11.16 6.96
N GLU A 130 -12.67 -10.85 7.87
CA GLU A 130 -12.35 -10.37 9.23
C GLU A 130 -11.53 -11.39 10.02
N ARG A 131 -11.81 -12.68 9.86
CA ARG A 131 -11.16 -13.75 10.63
C ARG A 131 -9.71 -13.93 10.21
N SER A 132 -9.46 -13.97 8.90
CA SER A 132 -8.11 -14.03 8.35
C SER A 132 -7.36 -12.72 8.64
N THR A 133 -8.02 -11.57 8.54
CA THR A 133 -7.45 -10.26 8.90
C THR A 133 -6.94 -10.26 10.34
N ALA A 134 -7.78 -10.60 11.32
CA ALA A 134 -7.38 -10.63 12.73
C ALA A 134 -6.21 -11.61 12.97
N THR A 135 -6.21 -12.75 12.30
CA THR A 135 -5.12 -13.74 12.39
C THR A 135 -3.81 -13.19 11.83
N PHE A 136 -3.83 -12.60 10.63
CA PHE A 136 -2.61 -12.05 10.02
C PHE A 136 -2.12 -10.78 10.72
N MET A 137 -3.02 -10.00 11.32
CA MET A 137 -2.63 -8.90 12.21
C MET A 137 -1.82 -9.41 13.40
N ARG A 138 -2.27 -10.50 14.05
CA ARG A 138 -1.55 -11.16 15.13
C ARG A 138 -0.20 -11.75 14.67
N ASP A 139 -0.14 -12.34 13.48
CA ASP A 139 1.12 -12.88 12.91
C ASP A 139 2.18 -11.79 12.63
N LEU A 140 1.73 -10.55 12.42
CA LEU A 140 2.58 -9.36 12.30
C LEU A 140 2.94 -8.74 13.67
N GLY A 141 2.49 -9.35 14.77
CA GLY A 141 2.75 -8.88 16.13
C GLY A 141 1.81 -7.77 16.61
N MET A 142 0.78 -7.41 15.85
CA MET A 142 -0.23 -6.46 16.32
C MET A 142 -1.11 -7.12 17.38
N ARG A 143 -1.34 -6.40 18.48
CA ARG A 143 -2.16 -6.84 19.61
C ARG A 143 -3.27 -5.83 19.85
N THR A 144 -4.50 -6.30 19.85
CA THR A 144 -5.69 -5.50 20.23
C THR A 144 -5.92 -5.65 21.72
N THR A 145 -6.33 -4.56 22.39
CA THR A 145 -6.65 -4.58 23.83
C THR A 145 -7.93 -5.37 24.14
N SER A 146 -8.76 -5.63 23.14
CA SER A 146 -10.03 -6.37 23.26
C SER A 146 -9.89 -7.90 23.17
N GLY A 147 -8.70 -8.44 22.89
CA GLY A 147 -8.43 -9.89 22.93
C GLY A 147 -9.04 -10.73 21.80
N TRP A 148 -9.57 -10.10 20.75
CA TRP A 148 -10.05 -10.75 19.52
C TRP A 148 -9.01 -10.64 18.40
#